data_AF-Q4C4L4-F1
#
_entry.id   AF-Q4C4L4-F1
#
_cell.length_a   1.000
_cell.length_b   1.000
_cell.length_c   1.000
_cell.angle_alpha   90.00
_cell.angle_beta   90.00
_cell.angle_gamma   90.00
#
_symmetry.space_group_name_H-M   'P 1'
#
loop_
_entity.id
_entity.type
_entity.pdbx_description
1 polymer ?
#
loop_
_entity_poly.entity_id
_entity_poly.type
_entity_poly.pdbx_seq_one_letter_code
_entity_poly.pdbx_strand_id
1 'polypeptide(L)' 'MQEMRVRKYYWYIVVARRENQHSSDFVYEVFYYCNFPQTLNNSWGNVFFFNEYQVFKKALDWCATMLPMAYFK' A
#
# COMPACT_ATOMS: atom_id res chain seq x y z
N MET A 1 -0.82 -10.41 -9.08
CA MET A 1 0.64 -10.18 -8.92
C MET A 1 1.48 -10.83 -10.00
N GLN A 2 1.17 -12.06 -10.43
CA GLN A 2 1.97 -12.79 -11.43
C GLN A 2 2.06 -12.06 -12.78
N GLU A 3 0.95 -11.54 -13.28
CA GLU A 3 0.90 -10.71 -14.50
C GLU A 3 1.86 -9.52 -14.50
N MET A 4 1.99 -8.83 -13.36
CA MET A 4 2.85 -7.65 -13.25
C MET A 4 4.33 -8.04 -13.22
N ARG A 5 4.68 -9.21 -12.66
CA ARG A 5 6.06 -9.73 -12.70
C ARG A 5 6.50 -10.07 -14.12
N VAL A 6 5.61 -10.63 -14.95
CA VAL A 6 5.89 -10.88 -16.37
C VAL A 6 6.25 -9.58 -17.11
N ARG A 7 5.63 -8.48 -16.70
CA ARG A 7 5.89 -7.13 -17.22
C ARG A 7 7.07 -6.42 -16.54
N LYS A 8 7.87 -7.13 -15.75
CA LYS A 8 9.06 -6.64 -15.02
C LYS A 8 8.74 -5.62 -13.91
N TYR A 9 7.50 -5.59 -13.42
CA TYR A 9 7.16 -4.86 -12.20
C TYR A 9 7.34 -5.77 -10.99
N TYR A 10 8.48 -5.63 -10.31
CA TYR A 10 8.83 -6.44 -9.15
C TYR A 10 8.46 -5.79 -7.82
N TRP A 11 8.27 -4.47 -7.82
CA TRP A 11 7.96 -3.71 -6.63
C TRP A 11 6.63 -2.99 -6.76
N TYR A 12 5.91 -2.89 -5.66
CA TYR A 12 4.65 -2.17 -5.60
C TYR A 12 4.38 -1.63 -4.20
N ILE A 13 3.66 -0.53 -4.17
CA ILE A 13 3.13 0.10 -2.95
C ILE A 13 1.62 0.15 -3.10
N VAL A 14 0.92 -0.27 -2.07
CA VAL A 14 -0.51 -0.10 -1.92
C VAL A 14 -0.75 1.03 -0.94
N VAL A 15 -1.49 2.05 -1.36
CA VAL A 15 -2.03 3.08 -0.48
C VAL A 15 -3.51 2.79 -0.35
N ALA A 16 -3.91 2.36 0.84
CA ALA A 16 -5.25 1.87 1.11
C ALA A 16 -5.89 2.65 2.25
N ARG A 17 -7.21 2.53 2.30
CA ARG A 17 -8.01 3.04 3.40
C ARG A 17 -8.96 1.98 3.92
N ARG A 18 -9.20 2.00 5.22
CA ARG A 18 -10.20 1.18 5.90
C ARG A 18 -11.07 2.05 6.78
N GLU A 19 -12.30 1.63 6.99
CA GLU A 19 -13.21 2.31 7.91
C GLU A 19 -12.65 2.22 9.34
N ASN A 20 -12.63 3.35 10.04
CA ASN A 20 -12.21 3.37 11.43
C ASN A 20 -13.38 2.90 12.31
N GLN A 21 -13.29 1.65 12.78
CA GLN A 21 -14.34 1.04 13.62
C GLN A 21 -14.47 1.70 15.01
N HIS A 22 -13.59 2.64 15.37
CA HIS A 22 -13.61 3.33 16.65
C HIS A 22 -14.19 4.76 16.59
N SER A 23 -14.60 5.26 15.42
CA SER A 23 -15.25 6.57 15.29
C SER A 23 -16.73 6.44 14.89
N SER A 24 -17.59 7.24 15.52
CA SER A 24 -19.00 7.39 15.15
C SER A 24 -19.20 8.13 13.82
N ASP A 25 -18.16 8.82 13.36
CA ASP A 25 -18.11 9.46 12.04
C ASP A 25 -17.48 8.51 11.01
N PHE A 26 -17.87 8.61 9.73
CA PHE A 26 -17.28 7.87 8.60
C PHE A 26 -15.84 8.34 8.32
N VAL A 27 -14.94 8.13 9.28
CA VAL A 27 -13.52 8.45 9.17
C VAL A 27 -12.80 7.22 8.65
N TYR A 28 -12.04 7.41 7.58
CA TYR A 28 -11.19 6.36 7.05
C TYR A 28 -9.76 6.53 7.57
N GLU A 29 -9.18 5.44 8.07
CA GLU A 29 -7.75 5.38 8.31
C GLU A 29 -7.05 5.10 6.99
N VAL A 30 -6.13 5.98 6.58
CA VAL A 30 -5.28 5.79 5.39
C VAL A 30 -3.93 5.25 5.82
N PHE A 31 -3.48 4.20 5.16
CA PHE A 31 -2.22 3.52 5.47
C PHE A 31 -1.57 3.00 4.18
N TYR A 32 -0.32 2.55 4.28
CA TYR A 32 0.38 1.96 3.15
C TYR A 32 1.03 0.62 3.50
N TYR A 33 1.25 -0.19 2.48
CA TYR A 33 2.13 -1.34 2.55
C TYR A 33 2.80 -1.60 1.21
N CYS A 34 3.90 -2.34 1.20
CA CYS A 34 4.62 -2.65 -0.03
C CYS A 34 5.00 -4.12 -0.10
N ASN A 35 5.01 -4.68 -1.31
CA ASN A 35 5.50 -6.04 -1.57
C ASN A 35 4.88 -7.16 -0.72
N PHE A 36 3.71 -6.94 -0.13
CA PHE A 36 3.03 -7.91 0.71
C PHE A 36 1.99 -8.71 -0.11
N PRO A 37 2.11 -10.05 -0.18
CA PRO A 37 1.36 -10.86 -1.13
C PRO A 37 -0.13 -11.00 -0.80
N GLN A 38 -0.55 -10.62 0.41
CA GLN A 38 -1.95 -10.72 0.83
C GLN A 38 -2.62 -9.35 0.75
N THR A 39 -3.88 -9.34 0.33
CA THR A 39 -4.74 -8.17 0.43
C THR A 39 -5.23 -8.02 1.85
N LEU A 40 -5.28 -6.80 2.37
CA LEU A 40 -5.86 -6.53 3.68
C LEU A 40 -7.39 -6.51 3.58
N ASN A 41 -8.06 -7.28 4.43
CA ASN A 41 -9.53 -7.33 4.47
C ASN A 41 -10.13 -5.96 4.79
N ASN A 42 -11.35 -5.71 4.29
CA ASN A 42 -12.10 -4.47 4.51
C ASN A 42 -11.31 -3.20 4.18
N SER A 43 -10.42 -3.27 3.20
CA SER A 43 -9.67 -2.13 2.72
C SER A 43 -9.82 -1.98 1.22
N TRP A 44 -9.71 -0.73 0.76
CA TRP A 44 -9.73 -0.41 -0.66
C TRP A 44 -8.78 0.75 -0.93
N GLY A 45 -8.24 0.82 -2.13
CA GLY A 45 -7.22 1.82 -2.45
C GLY A 45 -6.57 1.61 -3.80
N ASN A 46 -5.41 2.25 -3.95
CA ASN A 46 -4.65 2.25 -5.19
C ASN A 46 -3.37 1.44 -5.03
N VAL A 47 -2.97 0.77 -6.11
CA VAL A 47 -1.72 0.04 -6.21
C VAL A 47 -0.84 0.70 -7.25
N PHE A 48 0.39 1.05 -6.85
CA PHE A 48 1.40 1.65 -7.72
C PHE A 48 2.48 0.61 -7.97
N PHE A 49 2.74 0.30 -9.24
CA PHE A 49 3.75 -0.67 -9.67
C PHE A 49 5.00 0.03 -10.16
N PHE A 50 6.16 -0.52 -9.82
CA PHE A 50 7.47 0.04 -10.17
C PHE A 50 8.34 -1.02 -10.84
N ASN A 51 8.95 -0.63 -11.96
CA ASN A 51 9.94 -1.40 -12.71
C ASN A 51 11.38 -1.00 -12.31
N GLU A 52 11.56 0.18 -11.74
CA GLU A 52 12.83 0.71 -11.29
C GLU A 52 12.88 0.80 -9.77
N TYR A 53 13.84 0.11 -9.17
CA TYR A 53 13.98 0.06 -7.71
C TYR A 53 14.22 1.44 -7.07
N GLN A 54 14.98 2.31 -7.74
CA GLN A 54 15.28 3.64 -7.21
C GLN A 54 14.03 4.53 -7.11
N VAL A 55 13.11 4.42 -8.06
CA VAL A 55 11.82 5.13 -8.03
C VAL A 55 10.94 4.56 -6.94
N PHE A 56 10.85 3.22 -6.85
CA PHE A 56 10.15 2.55 -5.75
C PHE A 56 10.65 3.00 -4.38
N LYS A 57 11.98 3.07 -4.20
CA LYS A 57 12.59 3.44 -2.93
C LYS A 57 12.23 4.87 -2.52
N LYS A 58 12.28 5.83 -3.44
CA LYS A 58 11.82 7.22 -3.19
C LYS A 58 10.34 7.28 -2.80
N ALA A 59 9.49 6.53 -3.50
CA ALA A 59 8.07 6.46 -3.17
C ALA A 59 7.82 5.82 -1.79
N LEU A 60 8.58 4.77 -1.46
CA LEU A 60 8.51 4.11 -0.16
C LEU A 60 8.93 5.05 0.98
N ASP A 61 10.00 5.80 0.80
CA ASP A 61 10.49 6.76 1.80
C ASP A 61 9.46 7.90 2.01
N TRP A 62 8.83 8.36 0.93
CA TRP A 62 7.73 9.32 1.02
C TRP A 62 6.53 8.75 1.80
N CYS A 63 6.10 7.52 1.49
CA CYS A 63 5.01 6.86 2.20
C CYS A 63 5.33 6.69 3.68
N ALA A 64 6.54 6.25 4.02
CA ALA A 64 6.99 6.10 5.41
C ALA A 64 6.99 7.41 6.20
N THR A 65 7.13 8.56 5.51
CA THR A 65 7.10 9.89 6.13
C THR A 65 5.67 10.41 6.31
N MET A 66 4.76 10.06 5.40
CA MET A 66 3.43 10.67 5.32
C MET A 66 2.29 9.80 5.86
N LEU A 67 2.46 8.48 5.87
CA LEU A 67 1.40 7.53 6.13
C LEU A 67 1.85 6.47 7.15
N PRO A 68 0.94 5.98 7.99
CA PRO A 68 1.23 4.81 8.82
C PRO A 68 1.42 3.57 7.93
N MET A 69 2.42 2.76 8.27
CA MET A 69 2.59 1.44 7.66
C MET A 69 1.51 0.49 8.19
N ALA A 70 0.94 -0.35 7.33
CA ALA A 70 0.01 -1.38 7.76
C ALA A 70 0.72 -2.34 8.74
N TYR A 71 0.18 -2.45 9.95
CA TYR A 71 0.60 -3.48 10.90
C TYR A 71 -0.03 -4.81 10.50
N PHE A 72 0.78 -5.68 9.90
CA PHE A 72 0.43 -7.08 9.71
C PHE A 72 0.61 -7.78 11.06
N LYS A 73 -0.50 -8.02 11.78
CA LYS A 73 -0.51 -9.00 12.87
C LYS A 73 -0.70 -10.39 12.31
#